data_AF-A0A6A5AVB0-F1
#
_entry.id   AF-A0A6A5AVB0-F1
#
_cell.length_a   1.000
_cell.length_b   1.000
_cell.length_c   1.000
_cell.angle_alpha   90.00
_cell.angle_beta   90.00
_cell.angle_gamma   90.00
#
_symmetry.space_group_name_H-M   'P 1'
#
loop_
_entity.id
_entity.type
_entity.pdbx_description
1 polymer ?
#
loop_
_entity_poly.entity_id
_entity_poly.type
_entity_poly.pdbx_seq_one_letter_code
_entity_poly.pdbx_strand_id
1 'polypeptide(L)'
;MKHRRSEALIMHFAQQTVVAIHPPTTICTSKQFNPVHYALLYGFSPGLVLFLLTLCPEWASQANHMGDFPLHIAVASTSPSDLNVLKKLLLLDPAPARLPNVAGRLPLHLAVERGDVDAVKKLLQVCPWSLLDKITGTPYDALLLTAKATTTTSNNESIVDALLVPPKLAPKRPKGTLLGLSPYYVAATSRSSSSVSCFDKLHVLDTCTSDDLHAMARKKMRQAFHKPTDQWDLPKILRLMALNPLDAAIQTRSLLAINGIVQSFDENSRETCLETLDIVRTLQHTMYDFTTNPRIQLLGQKCLHHLLPTAFAKAKYQSRIDPLYKF
;
A
#
# COMPACT_ATOMS: atom_id res chain seq x y z
N MET A 1 -5.81 -15.18 -34.79
CA MET A 1 -7.02 -15.39 -35.64
C MET A 1 -8.09 -16.31 -35.05
N LYS A 2 -7.76 -17.30 -34.20
CA LYS A 2 -8.76 -18.22 -33.61
C LYS A 2 -9.77 -17.53 -32.65
N HIS A 3 -9.33 -16.57 -31.82
CA HIS A 3 -10.22 -15.84 -30.89
C HIS A 3 -11.20 -14.86 -31.56
N ARG A 4 -10.87 -14.27 -32.72
CA ARG A 4 -11.77 -13.35 -33.43
C ARG A 4 -13.01 -14.02 -34.02
N ARG A 5 -12.89 -15.30 -34.42
CA ARG A 5 -14.02 -16.06 -34.99
C ARG A 5 -15.04 -16.47 -33.92
N SER A 6 -14.56 -16.80 -32.72
CA SER A 6 -15.44 -17.06 -31.56
C SER A 6 -16.15 -15.78 -31.09
N GLU A 7 -15.47 -14.64 -31.09
CA GLU A 7 -16.09 -13.35 -30.72
C GLU A 7 -17.23 -12.98 -31.67
N ALA A 8 -17.04 -13.08 -32.99
CA ALA A 8 -18.10 -12.78 -33.96
C ALA A 8 -19.35 -13.64 -33.77
N LEU A 9 -19.18 -14.92 -33.44
CA LEU A 9 -20.30 -15.82 -33.12
C LEU A 9 -20.98 -15.41 -31.81
N ILE A 10 -20.22 -15.10 -30.75
CA ILE A 10 -20.78 -14.62 -29.48
C ILE A 10 -21.61 -13.36 -29.68
N MET A 11 -21.14 -12.45 -30.53
CA MET A 11 -21.83 -11.19 -30.84
C MET A 11 -23.12 -11.44 -31.61
N HIS A 12 -23.10 -12.34 -32.59
CA HIS A 12 -24.29 -12.73 -33.34
C HIS A 12 -25.33 -13.42 -32.43
N PHE A 13 -24.90 -14.33 -31.55
CA PHE A 13 -25.79 -14.97 -30.57
C PHE A 13 -26.34 -13.96 -29.56
N ALA A 14 -25.53 -13.03 -29.07
CA ALA A 14 -25.97 -11.97 -28.18
C ALA A 14 -27.06 -11.11 -28.85
N GLN A 15 -26.89 -10.77 -30.13
CA GLN A 15 -27.88 -10.00 -30.87
C GLN A 15 -29.19 -10.78 -31.05
N GLN A 16 -29.12 -12.06 -31.45
CA GLN A 16 -30.32 -12.89 -31.63
C GLN A 16 -31.08 -13.12 -30.31
N THR A 17 -30.36 -13.33 -29.21
CA THR A 17 -30.95 -13.54 -27.88
C THR A 17 -31.61 -12.28 -27.34
N VAL A 18 -31.00 -11.11 -27.51
CA VAL A 18 -31.60 -9.82 -27.11
C VAL A 18 -32.84 -9.50 -27.93
N VAL A 19 -32.85 -9.81 -29.23
CA VAL A 19 -34.03 -9.61 -30.09
C VAL A 19 -35.16 -10.58 -29.71
N ALA A 20 -34.83 -11.81 -29.28
CA ALA A 20 -35.81 -12.81 -28.90
C ALA A 20 -36.42 -12.57 -27.50
N ILE A 21 -35.72 -11.89 -26.60
CA ILE A 21 -36.15 -11.66 -25.21
C ILE A 21 -36.53 -10.19 -25.02
N HIS A 22 -37.83 -9.93 -24.83
CA HIS A 22 -38.34 -8.61 -24.46
C HIS A 22 -39.15 -8.68 -23.16
N PRO A 23 -38.74 -7.98 -22.08
CA PRO A 23 -37.66 -6.98 -22.02
C PRO A 23 -36.25 -7.58 -21.78
N PRO A 24 -35.20 -7.00 -22.40
CA PRO A 24 -33.81 -7.49 -22.29
C PRO A 24 -33.17 -7.25 -20.92
N THR A 25 -33.84 -6.52 -20.03
CA THR A 25 -33.47 -6.31 -18.63
C THR A 25 -33.54 -7.59 -17.78
N THR A 26 -34.26 -8.61 -18.26
CA THR A 26 -34.44 -9.89 -17.57
C THR A 26 -33.23 -10.81 -17.65
N ILE A 27 -32.27 -10.52 -18.54
CA ILE A 27 -31.06 -11.34 -18.72
C ILE A 27 -30.07 -11.06 -17.59
N CYS A 28 -30.35 -11.63 -16.43
CA CYS A 28 -29.47 -11.60 -15.28
C CYS A 28 -29.38 -12.98 -14.64
N THR A 29 -28.24 -13.30 -14.03
CA THR A 29 -28.09 -14.57 -13.29
C THR A 29 -28.71 -14.48 -11.90
N SER A 30 -28.70 -15.59 -11.15
CA SER A 30 -29.16 -15.64 -9.75
C SER A 30 -28.45 -14.66 -8.80
N LYS A 31 -27.32 -14.07 -9.23
CA LYS A 31 -26.57 -13.04 -8.50
C LYS A 31 -26.75 -11.63 -9.10
N GLN A 32 -27.73 -11.45 -9.99
CA GLN A 32 -27.96 -10.24 -10.78
C GLN A 32 -26.76 -9.81 -11.65
N PHE A 33 -25.89 -10.75 -12.03
CA PHE A 33 -24.85 -10.44 -13.02
C PHE A 33 -25.51 -10.37 -14.40
N ASN A 34 -25.19 -9.30 -15.11
CA ASN A 34 -25.62 -9.08 -16.49
C ASN A 34 -24.46 -9.48 -17.43
N PRO A 35 -24.70 -9.59 -18.74
CA PRO A 35 -23.66 -9.96 -19.70
C PRO A 35 -22.43 -9.04 -19.65
N VAL A 36 -22.64 -7.74 -19.39
CA VAL A 36 -21.56 -6.74 -19.29
C VAL A 36 -20.69 -6.98 -18.05
N HIS A 37 -21.27 -7.33 -16.90
CA HIS A 37 -20.53 -7.67 -15.68
C HIS A 37 -19.57 -8.83 -15.93
N TYR A 38 -20.01 -9.88 -16.62
CA TYR A 38 -19.14 -11.01 -16.97
C TYR A 38 -18.10 -10.64 -18.01
N ALA A 39 -18.47 -9.83 -19.01
CA ALA A 39 -17.55 -9.36 -20.03
C ALA A 39 -16.36 -8.61 -19.40
N LEU A 40 -16.65 -7.75 -18.41
CA LEU A 40 -15.65 -6.98 -17.67
C LEU A 40 -14.87 -7.83 -16.65
N LEU A 41 -15.54 -8.72 -15.93
CA LEU A 41 -14.92 -9.56 -14.90
C LEU A 41 -13.88 -10.52 -15.49
N TYR A 42 -14.19 -11.12 -16.65
CA TYR A 42 -13.29 -12.06 -17.33
C TYR A 42 -12.34 -11.40 -18.33
N GLY A 43 -12.38 -10.06 -18.47
CA GLY A 43 -11.47 -9.33 -19.35
C GLY A 43 -11.66 -9.63 -20.83
N PHE A 44 -12.91 -9.74 -21.30
CA PHE A 44 -13.21 -9.85 -22.73
C PHE A 44 -12.82 -8.58 -23.49
N SER A 45 -12.72 -8.68 -24.82
CA SER A 45 -12.27 -7.55 -25.64
C SER A 45 -13.19 -6.33 -25.48
N PRO A 46 -12.63 -5.10 -25.51
CA PRO A 46 -13.42 -3.88 -25.36
C PRO A 46 -14.47 -3.74 -26.47
N GLY A 47 -14.20 -4.28 -27.67
CA GLY A 47 -15.16 -4.30 -28.77
C GLY A 47 -16.43 -5.07 -28.43
N LEU A 48 -16.30 -6.21 -27.74
CA LEU A 48 -17.44 -7.00 -27.29
C LEU A 48 -18.24 -6.26 -26.21
N VAL A 49 -17.55 -5.67 -25.23
CA VAL A 49 -18.19 -4.89 -24.17
C VAL A 49 -18.98 -3.71 -24.74
N LEU A 50 -18.36 -2.95 -25.66
CA LEU A 50 -19.00 -1.82 -26.33
C LEU A 50 -20.23 -2.27 -27.13
N PHE A 51 -20.16 -3.41 -27.80
CA PHE A 51 -21.30 -3.94 -28.55
C PHE A 51 -22.46 -4.36 -27.65
N LEU A 52 -22.20 -5.04 -26.53
CA LEU A 52 -23.23 -5.36 -25.54
C LEU A 52 -23.92 -4.10 -25.01
N LEU A 53 -23.14 -3.04 -24.76
CA LEU A 53 -23.67 -1.74 -24.34
C LEU A 53 -24.45 -1.02 -25.45
N THR A 54 -24.14 -1.25 -26.73
CA THR A 54 -24.95 -0.72 -27.84
C THR A 54 -26.26 -1.49 -28.04
N LEU A 55 -26.28 -2.79 -27.72
CA LEU A 55 -27.50 -3.59 -27.77
C LEU A 55 -28.48 -3.17 -26.68
N CYS A 56 -27.98 -3.06 -25.43
CA CYS A 56 -28.80 -2.71 -24.27
C CYS A 56 -28.06 -1.71 -23.37
N PRO A 57 -28.38 -0.40 -23.46
CA PRO A 57 -27.73 0.61 -22.64
C PRO A 57 -28.07 0.48 -21.15
N GLU A 58 -29.25 -0.06 -20.83
CA GLU A 58 -29.75 -0.23 -19.46
C GLU A 58 -28.87 -1.15 -18.60
N TRP A 59 -28.10 -2.06 -19.22
CA TRP A 59 -27.15 -2.90 -18.48
C TRP A 59 -26.04 -2.09 -17.80
N ALA A 60 -25.75 -0.87 -18.27
CA ALA A 60 -24.79 0.03 -17.61
C ALA A 60 -25.26 0.50 -16.21
N SER A 61 -26.57 0.55 -16.00
CA SER A 61 -27.21 1.10 -14.80
C SER A 61 -27.70 0.03 -13.82
N GLN A 62 -27.47 -1.25 -14.12
CA GLN A 62 -27.87 -2.35 -13.24
C GLN A 62 -26.74 -2.74 -12.31
N ALA A 63 -27.01 -2.76 -11.01
CA ALA A 63 -26.09 -3.30 -10.01
C ALA A 63 -26.30 -4.81 -9.84
N ASN A 64 -25.23 -5.52 -9.48
CA ASN A 64 -25.32 -6.91 -9.04
C ASN A 64 -25.69 -7.00 -7.54
N HIS A 65 -25.78 -8.21 -6.98
CA HIS A 65 -26.05 -8.42 -5.53
C HIS A 65 -25.02 -7.77 -4.59
N MET A 66 -23.82 -7.47 -5.07
CA MET A 66 -22.77 -6.78 -4.29
C MET A 66 -22.88 -5.25 -4.42
N GLY A 67 -23.91 -4.74 -5.10
CA GLY A 67 -24.04 -3.31 -5.40
C GLY A 67 -23.00 -2.83 -6.41
N ASP A 68 -22.24 -3.73 -7.05
CA ASP A 68 -21.28 -3.36 -8.07
C ASP A 68 -22.03 -3.17 -9.40
N PHE A 69 -21.93 -1.95 -9.91
CA PHE A 69 -22.29 -1.63 -11.29
C PHE A 69 -21.17 -2.06 -12.24
N PRO A 70 -21.42 -2.15 -13.56
CA PRO A 70 -20.37 -2.43 -14.53
C PRO A 70 -19.19 -1.46 -14.41
N LEU A 71 -19.45 -0.21 -14.04
CA LEU A 71 -18.41 0.79 -13.77
C LEU A 71 -17.46 0.37 -12.63
N HIS A 72 -17.96 -0.25 -11.56
CA HIS A 72 -17.14 -0.74 -10.45
C HIS A 72 -16.23 -1.88 -10.91
N ILE A 73 -16.78 -2.84 -11.66
CA ILE A 73 -16.03 -3.99 -12.17
C ILE A 73 -15.00 -3.57 -13.22
N ALA A 74 -15.35 -2.64 -14.11
CA ALA A 74 -14.45 -2.15 -15.15
C ALA A 74 -13.16 -1.56 -14.58
N VAL A 75 -13.26 -0.91 -13.42
CA VAL A 75 -12.14 -0.29 -12.71
C VAL A 75 -11.39 -1.30 -11.83
N ALA A 76 -12.10 -2.29 -11.28
CA ALA A 76 -11.51 -3.32 -10.41
C ALA A 76 -10.86 -4.50 -11.15
N SER A 77 -11.15 -4.69 -12.44
CA SER A 77 -10.70 -5.85 -13.24
C SER A 77 -9.17 -5.94 -13.35
N THR A 78 -8.62 -7.15 -13.53
CA THR A 78 -7.16 -7.41 -13.52
C THR A 78 -6.40 -6.88 -14.75
N SER A 79 -7.08 -6.44 -15.80
CA SER A 79 -6.51 -5.66 -16.90
C SER A 79 -6.49 -4.16 -16.57
N PRO A 80 -5.61 -3.33 -17.18
CA PRO A 80 -5.83 -1.89 -17.16
C PRO A 80 -7.21 -1.58 -17.71
N SER A 81 -7.92 -0.64 -17.09
CA SER A 81 -9.28 -0.34 -17.54
C SER A 81 -9.22 0.28 -18.94
N ASP A 82 -9.94 -0.32 -19.89
CA ASP A 82 -10.00 0.25 -21.24
C ASP A 82 -10.76 1.58 -21.17
N LEU A 83 -10.03 2.68 -21.37
CA LEU A 83 -10.58 4.03 -21.27
C LEU A 83 -11.79 4.25 -22.18
N ASN A 84 -11.87 3.54 -23.31
CA ASN A 84 -13.01 3.62 -24.22
C ASN A 84 -14.28 3.00 -23.60
N VAL A 85 -14.13 1.88 -22.90
CA VAL A 85 -15.23 1.23 -22.17
C VAL A 85 -15.65 2.10 -21.00
N LEU A 86 -14.69 2.63 -20.23
CA LEU A 86 -14.97 3.53 -19.11
C LEU A 86 -15.70 4.80 -19.56
N LYS A 87 -15.26 5.42 -20.66
CA LYS A 87 -15.93 6.59 -21.25
C LYS A 87 -17.35 6.25 -21.71
N LYS A 88 -17.57 5.08 -22.31
CA LYS A 88 -18.89 4.68 -22.78
C LYS A 88 -19.85 4.44 -21.61
N LEU A 89 -19.40 3.76 -20.57
CA LEU A 89 -20.20 3.53 -19.35
C LEU A 89 -20.60 4.85 -18.70
N LEU A 90 -19.65 5.77 -18.50
CA LEU A 90 -19.91 7.09 -17.92
C LEU A 90 -20.80 7.98 -18.81
N LEU A 91 -20.78 7.78 -20.12
CA LEU A 91 -21.65 8.50 -21.07
C LEU A 91 -23.08 7.98 -21.06
N LEU A 92 -23.26 6.66 -20.87
CA LEU A 92 -24.58 6.04 -20.78
C LEU A 92 -25.26 6.39 -19.46
N ASP A 93 -24.53 6.24 -18.35
CA ASP A 93 -25.04 6.61 -17.04
C ASP A 93 -23.90 7.07 -16.11
N PRO A 94 -23.88 8.35 -15.70
CA PRO A 94 -22.91 8.86 -14.74
C PRO A 94 -23.29 8.59 -13.28
N ALA A 95 -24.54 8.20 -12.98
CA ALA A 95 -25.00 7.99 -11.61
C ALA A 95 -24.20 6.91 -10.84
N PRO A 96 -23.83 5.75 -11.43
CA PRO A 96 -23.03 4.72 -10.78
C PRO A 96 -21.67 5.20 -10.27
N ALA A 97 -21.13 6.31 -10.78
CA ALA A 97 -19.86 6.88 -10.31
C ALA A 97 -19.96 7.47 -8.90
N ARG A 98 -21.19 7.71 -8.41
CA ARG A 98 -21.49 8.32 -7.10
C ARG A 98 -22.11 7.34 -6.10
N LEU A 99 -22.43 6.13 -6.53
CA LEU A 99 -23.07 5.13 -5.69
C LEU A 99 -22.00 4.18 -5.14
N PRO A 100 -21.92 4.00 -3.82
CA PRO A 100 -21.03 3.00 -3.25
C PRO A 100 -21.59 1.60 -3.48
N ASN A 101 -20.71 0.62 -3.63
CA ASN A 101 -21.08 -0.79 -3.57
C ASN A 101 -21.38 -1.23 -2.13
N VAL A 102 -21.75 -2.51 -1.92
CA VAL A 102 -22.05 -3.06 -0.58
C VAL A 102 -20.85 -2.97 0.38
N ALA A 103 -19.62 -2.95 -0.14
CA ALA A 103 -18.41 -2.72 0.65
C ALA A 103 -18.16 -1.24 0.97
N GLY A 104 -19.05 -0.33 0.59
CA GLY A 104 -18.91 1.10 0.84
C GLY A 104 -17.98 1.84 -0.10
N ARG A 105 -17.53 1.18 -1.17
CA ARG A 105 -16.50 1.71 -2.06
C ARG A 105 -17.12 2.30 -3.30
N LEU A 106 -16.64 3.47 -3.68
CA LEU A 106 -16.95 4.13 -4.95
C LEU A 106 -16.00 3.60 -6.03
N PRO A 107 -16.33 3.77 -7.32
CA PRO A 107 -15.42 3.42 -8.41
C PRO A 107 -14.07 4.15 -8.29
N LEU A 108 -14.06 5.38 -7.77
CA LEU A 108 -12.81 6.13 -7.51
C LEU A 108 -11.90 5.43 -6.49
N HIS A 109 -12.47 4.85 -5.43
CA HIS A 109 -11.71 4.10 -4.43
C HIS A 109 -11.07 2.85 -5.03
N LEU A 110 -11.80 2.14 -5.88
CA LEU A 110 -11.29 0.96 -6.58
C LEU A 110 -10.17 1.34 -7.58
N ALA A 111 -10.32 2.45 -8.31
CA ALA A 111 -9.30 2.95 -9.25
C ALA A 111 -7.98 3.29 -8.54
N VAL A 112 -8.08 3.91 -7.37
CA VAL A 112 -6.95 4.27 -6.53
C VAL A 112 -6.23 3.02 -6.00
N GLU A 113 -6.97 2.06 -5.45
CA GLU A 113 -6.40 0.80 -4.92
C GLU A 113 -5.72 -0.03 -6.01
N ARG A 114 -6.19 0.11 -7.25
CA ARG A 114 -5.60 -0.52 -8.44
C ARG A 114 -4.31 0.17 -8.89
N GLY A 115 -4.20 1.47 -8.69
CA GLY A 115 -3.14 2.30 -9.27
C GLY A 115 -3.40 2.72 -10.73
N ASP A 116 -4.66 2.74 -11.19
CA ASP A 116 -5.03 3.12 -12.56
C ASP A 116 -5.22 4.63 -12.69
N VAL A 117 -4.16 5.32 -13.09
CA VAL A 117 -4.07 6.78 -13.18
C VAL A 117 -5.10 7.37 -14.15
N ASP A 118 -5.30 6.72 -15.28
CA ASP A 118 -6.16 7.24 -16.34
C ASP A 118 -7.65 7.06 -15.96
N ALA A 119 -7.98 5.95 -15.30
CA ALA A 119 -9.30 5.77 -14.69
C ALA A 119 -9.59 6.84 -13.63
N VAL A 120 -8.63 7.11 -12.73
CA VAL A 120 -8.75 8.15 -11.70
C VAL A 120 -9.00 9.51 -12.33
N LYS A 121 -8.17 9.92 -13.31
CA LYS A 121 -8.34 11.20 -14.02
C LYS A 121 -9.70 11.30 -14.69
N LYS A 122 -10.17 10.22 -15.33
CA LYS A 122 -11.47 10.23 -16.02
C LYS A 122 -12.64 10.30 -15.05
N LEU A 123 -12.59 9.55 -13.95
CA LEU A 123 -13.61 9.59 -12.90
C LEU A 123 -13.68 10.97 -12.25
N LEU A 124 -12.54 11.60 -11.96
CA LEU A 124 -12.48 12.97 -11.42
C LEU A 124 -13.03 14.02 -12.38
N GLN A 125 -12.85 13.84 -13.71
CA GLN A 125 -13.44 14.74 -14.71
C GLN A 125 -14.98 14.71 -14.70
N VAL A 126 -15.58 13.52 -14.53
CA VAL A 126 -17.04 13.33 -14.63
C VAL A 126 -17.72 13.53 -13.28
N CYS A 127 -17.09 13.07 -12.21
CA CYS A 127 -17.59 13.12 -10.84
C CYS A 127 -16.52 13.69 -9.90
N PRO A 128 -16.29 15.02 -9.94
CA PRO A 128 -15.27 15.66 -9.12
C PRO A 128 -15.62 15.68 -7.63
N TRP A 129 -16.91 15.57 -7.28
CA TRP A 129 -17.42 15.55 -5.91
C TRP A 129 -17.04 14.28 -5.13
N SER A 130 -16.79 13.14 -5.79
CA SER A 130 -16.43 11.89 -5.11
C SER A 130 -15.01 11.91 -4.50
N LEU A 131 -14.26 12.99 -4.71
CA LEU A 131 -12.89 13.17 -4.21
C LEU A 131 -12.77 13.10 -2.68
N LEU A 132 -13.78 13.61 -1.96
CA LEU A 132 -13.81 13.70 -0.49
C LEU A 132 -14.74 12.68 0.15
N ASP A 133 -15.36 11.81 -0.64
CA ASP A 133 -16.26 10.81 -0.11
C ASP A 133 -15.47 9.73 0.63
N LYS A 134 -15.95 9.40 1.83
CA LYS A 134 -15.38 8.36 2.68
C LYS A 134 -15.91 7.00 2.26
N ILE A 135 -15.07 5.98 2.32
CA ILE A 135 -15.54 4.59 2.25
C ILE A 135 -16.45 4.34 3.46
N THR A 136 -17.67 3.89 3.23
CA THR A 136 -18.64 3.70 4.34
C THR A 136 -18.09 2.71 5.36
N GLY A 137 -18.09 3.07 6.64
CA GLY A 137 -17.54 2.24 7.72
C GLY A 137 -16.03 2.41 7.95
N THR A 138 -15.34 3.26 7.19
CA THR A 138 -13.93 3.59 7.45
C THR A 138 -13.66 5.09 7.37
N PRO A 139 -12.59 5.60 8.02
CA PRO A 139 -12.20 7.00 7.90
C PRO A 139 -11.39 7.32 6.63
N TYR A 140 -11.34 6.40 5.66
CA TYR A 140 -10.47 6.52 4.49
C TYR A 140 -11.21 7.16 3.30
N ASP A 141 -10.70 8.31 2.86
CA ASP A 141 -11.01 8.93 1.58
C ASP A 141 -10.08 8.37 0.50
N ALA A 142 -10.35 8.68 -0.78
CA ALA A 142 -9.48 8.31 -1.91
C ALA A 142 -8.00 8.66 -1.71
N LEU A 143 -7.66 9.81 -1.10
CA LEU A 143 -6.26 10.18 -0.83
C LEU A 143 -5.65 9.42 0.36
N LEU A 144 -6.42 9.10 1.39
CA LEU A 144 -5.87 8.27 2.47
C LEU A 144 -5.72 6.82 2.00
N LEU A 145 -6.55 6.39 1.05
CA LEU A 145 -6.44 5.09 0.41
C LEU A 145 -5.16 4.98 -0.43
N THR A 146 -4.77 6.02 -1.20
CA THR A 146 -3.46 6.01 -1.90
C THR A 146 -2.31 5.86 -0.91
N ALA A 147 -2.36 6.58 0.21
CA ALA A 147 -1.35 6.53 1.26
C ALA A 147 -1.26 5.14 1.94
N LYS A 148 -2.37 4.40 1.99
CA LYS A 148 -2.43 3.05 2.55
C LYS A 148 -2.07 1.97 1.51
N ALA A 149 -2.40 2.20 0.24
CA ALA A 149 -2.28 1.21 -0.82
C ALA A 149 -0.82 0.76 -0.95
N THR A 150 -0.58 -0.52 -0.69
CA THR A 150 0.74 -1.17 -0.81
C THR A 150 1.07 -1.55 -2.24
N THR A 151 0.37 -0.98 -3.23
CA THR A 151 0.59 -1.32 -4.62
C THR A 151 2.04 -1.01 -4.97
N THR A 152 2.73 -2.05 -5.43
CA THR A 152 4.13 -2.02 -5.90
C THR A 152 4.31 -1.22 -7.18
N THR A 153 3.26 -0.56 -7.66
CA THR A 153 3.24 0.16 -8.92
C THR A 153 3.76 1.58 -8.72
N SER A 154 4.72 1.96 -9.56
CA SER A 154 5.40 3.26 -9.65
C SER A 154 4.46 4.46 -9.90
N ASN A 155 3.14 4.27 -9.88
CA ASN A 155 2.16 5.23 -10.36
C ASN A 155 1.50 6.03 -9.23
N ASN A 156 1.77 5.71 -7.96
CA ASN A 156 1.15 6.39 -6.82
C ASN A 156 1.37 7.91 -6.83
N GLU A 157 2.53 8.39 -7.30
CA GLU A 157 2.81 9.83 -7.42
C GLU A 157 1.86 10.53 -8.36
N SER A 158 1.65 9.97 -9.55
CA SER A 158 0.74 10.54 -10.53
C SER A 158 -0.73 10.56 -10.06
N ILE A 159 -1.13 9.62 -9.20
CA ILE A 159 -2.46 9.57 -8.60
C ILE A 159 -2.58 10.63 -7.50
N VAL A 160 -1.56 10.78 -6.66
CA VAL A 160 -1.49 11.84 -5.66
C VAL A 160 -1.57 13.21 -6.31
N ASP A 161 -0.78 13.44 -7.36
CA ASP A 161 -0.80 14.69 -8.12
C ASP A 161 -2.19 14.96 -8.72
N ALA A 162 -2.86 13.94 -9.27
CA ALA A 162 -4.22 14.06 -9.80
C ALA A 162 -5.27 14.37 -8.70
N LEU A 163 -5.09 13.86 -7.48
CA LEU A 163 -6.00 14.08 -6.35
C LEU A 163 -5.72 15.39 -5.58
N LEU A 164 -4.49 15.91 -5.66
CA LEU A 164 -4.08 17.21 -5.10
C LEU A 164 -4.41 18.38 -6.02
N VAL A 165 -4.33 18.16 -7.33
CA VAL A 165 -4.72 19.13 -8.37
C VAL A 165 -5.98 18.62 -9.08
N PRO A 166 -7.13 18.55 -8.39
CA PRO A 166 -8.35 18.08 -9.02
C PRO A 166 -8.89 19.13 -10.03
N PRO A 167 -9.77 18.73 -10.96
CA PRO A 167 -10.41 19.67 -11.89
C PRO A 167 -11.14 20.80 -11.14
N LYS A 168 -11.27 21.98 -11.77
CA LYS A 168 -11.77 23.23 -11.14
C LYS A 168 -13.10 23.10 -10.40
N LEU A 169 -13.93 22.12 -10.76
CA LEU A 169 -15.26 21.87 -10.18
C LEU A 169 -15.22 21.02 -8.90
N ALA A 170 -14.06 20.51 -8.50
CA ALA A 170 -13.92 19.65 -7.34
C ALA A 170 -13.93 20.43 -6.02
N PRO A 171 -14.47 19.82 -4.95
CA PRO A 171 -14.43 20.43 -3.64
C PRO A 171 -12.99 20.61 -3.17
N LYS A 172 -12.66 21.80 -2.67
CA LYS A 172 -11.35 22.07 -2.08
C LYS A 172 -11.28 21.36 -0.73
N ARG A 173 -10.16 20.65 -0.50
CA ARG A 173 -9.86 20.10 0.83
C ARG A 173 -9.80 21.24 1.84
N PRO A 174 -10.46 21.13 3.00
CA PRO A 174 -10.28 22.11 4.06
C PRO A 174 -8.81 22.10 4.49
N LYS A 175 -8.15 23.26 4.38
CA LYS A 175 -6.79 23.43 4.91
C LYS A 175 -6.92 23.60 6.42
N GLY A 176 -6.33 22.69 7.19
CA GLY A 176 -6.19 22.87 8.64
C GLY A 176 -7.33 22.36 9.53
N THR A 177 -8.22 21.49 9.06
CA THR A 177 -8.99 20.70 10.04
C THR A 177 -8.05 19.72 10.71
N LEU A 178 -8.01 19.73 12.05
CA LEU A 178 -7.45 18.69 12.93
C LEU A 178 -8.10 17.34 12.60
N LEU A 179 -7.76 16.76 11.45
CA LEU A 179 -8.23 15.47 11.01
C LEU A 179 -7.48 14.44 11.83
N GLY A 180 -8.23 13.54 12.47
CA GLY A 180 -7.66 12.47 13.31
C GLY A 180 -6.66 11.55 12.59
N LEU A 181 -6.49 11.66 11.26
CA LEU A 181 -5.50 10.97 10.43
C LEU A 181 -5.06 11.86 9.25
N SER A 182 -3.79 12.26 9.22
CA SER A 182 -3.18 12.92 8.05
C SER A 182 -2.86 11.90 6.95
N PRO A 183 -3.03 12.23 5.66
CA PRO A 183 -2.55 11.42 4.54
C PRO A 183 -1.07 11.05 4.64
N TYR A 184 -0.21 12.01 5.01
CA TYR A 184 1.22 11.78 5.22
C TYR A 184 1.48 10.85 6.41
N TYR A 185 0.73 11.05 7.49
CA TYR A 185 0.80 10.16 8.65
C TYR A 185 0.42 8.71 8.30
N VAL A 186 -0.65 8.51 7.52
CA VAL A 186 -1.05 7.17 7.05
C VAL A 186 0.02 6.56 6.17
N ALA A 187 0.59 7.33 5.23
CA ALA A 187 1.69 6.89 4.37
C ALA A 187 2.90 6.45 5.20
N ALA A 188 3.32 7.27 6.17
CA ALA A 188 4.45 6.97 7.05
C ALA A 188 4.22 5.76 7.98
N THR A 189 2.97 5.46 8.34
CA THR A 189 2.63 4.23 9.08
C THR A 189 2.48 3.00 8.19
N SER A 190 2.29 3.16 6.89
CA SER A 190 2.27 2.06 5.94
C SER A 190 3.70 1.55 5.73
N ARG A 191 3.91 0.24 5.58
CA ARG A 191 5.25 -0.37 5.36
C ARG A 191 5.84 -0.09 3.96
N SER A 192 5.31 0.89 3.24
CA SER A 192 5.69 1.19 1.85
C SER A 192 6.83 2.21 1.81
N SER A 193 8.07 1.73 1.88
CA SER A 193 9.28 2.58 1.90
C SER A 193 9.48 3.40 0.62
N SER A 194 8.99 2.93 -0.54
CA SER A 194 9.07 3.63 -1.83
C SER A 194 8.07 4.79 -1.94
N SER A 195 7.07 4.84 -1.07
CA SER A 195 5.96 5.78 -1.19
C SER A 195 6.20 7.10 -0.44
N VAL A 196 7.08 7.11 0.56
CA VAL A 196 7.28 8.26 1.45
C VAL A 196 7.71 9.52 0.68
N SER A 197 8.65 9.40 -0.27
CA SER A 197 9.11 10.55 -1.08
C SER A 197 8.03 11.10 -2.01
N CYS A 198 7.23 10.22 -2.61
CA CYS A 198 6.06 10.58 -3.41
C CYS A 198 5.02 11.38 -2.59
N PHE A 199 4.96 11.09 -1.29
CA PHE A 199 4.05 11.72 -0.36
C PHE A 199 4.62 12.96 0.34
N ASP A 200 5.87 13.38 0.07
CA ASP A 200 6.42 14.61 0.64
C ASP A 200 5.57 15.83 0.28
N LYS A 201 4.95 15.85 -0.91
CA LYS A 201 4.00 16.89 -1.34
C LYS A 201 2.75 17.00 -0.44
N LEU A 202 2.43 15.96 0.35
CA LEU A 202 1.26 15.93 1.24
C LEU A 202 1.42 16.78 2.50
N HIS A 203 2.65 17.16 2.88
CA HIS A 203 2.86 18.05 4.04
C HIS A 203 2.12 19.39 3.90
N VAL A 204 1.85 19.82 2.66
CA VAL A 204 1.10 21.05 2.34
C VAL A 204 -0.34 21.01 2.87
N LEU A 205 -0.87 19.83 3.17
CA LEU A 205 -2.20 19.64 3.74
C LEU A 205 -2.22 19.70 5.28
N ASP A 206 -1.05 19.67 5.92
CA ASP A 206 -0.90 19.55 7.36
C ASP A 206 -0.36 20.83 8.01
N THR A 207 -0.64 21.00 9.31
CA THR A 207 -0.10 22.10 10.13
C THR A 207 1.23 21.73 10.78
N CYS A 208 1.58 20.44 10.80
CA CYS A 208 2.79 19.91 11.44
C CYS A 208 3.92 19.73 10.43
N THR A 209 5.16 19.78 10.90
CA THR A 209 6.32 19.52 10.04
C THR A 209 6.37 18.04 9.61
N SER A 210 7.03 17.76 8.47
CA SER A 210 7.27 16.38 7.98
C SER A 210 7.95 15.51 9.03
N ASP A 211 8.87 16.10 9.79
CA ASP A 211 9.68 15.42 10.79
C ASP A 211 8.84 15.00 12.00
N ASP A 212 7.92 15.86 12.44
CA ASP A 212 7.01 15.57 13.54
C ASP A 212 6.04 14.42 13.17
N LEU A 213 5.47 14.45 11.96
CA LEU A 213 4.56 13.42 11.48
C LEU A 213 5.27 12.06 11.35
N HIS A 214 6.50 12.07 10.84
CA HIS A 214 7.36 10.88 10.80
C HIS A 214 7.65 10.34 12.19
N ALA A 215 7.97 11.20 13.15
CA ALA A 215 8.23 10.80 14.53
C ALA A 215 6.99 10.17 15.18
N MET A 216 5.80 10.75 14.95
CA MET A 216 4.53 10.21 15.44
C MET A 216 4.17 8.86 14.79
N ALA A 217 4.39 8.72 13.49
CA ALA A 217 4.14 7.47 12.76
C ALA A 217 5.05 6.35 13.28
N ARG A 218 6.34 6.62 13.44
CA ARG A 218 7.30 5.68 14.04
C ARG A 218 6.93 5.33 15.47
N LYS A 219 6.48 6.28 16.29
CA LYS A 219 6.00 6.01 17.66
C LYS A 219 4.85 4.98 17.68
N LYS A 220 3.87 5.10 16.78
CA LYS A 220 2.75 4.15 16.69
C LYS A 220 3.18 2.79 16.18
N MET A 221 4.09 2.73 15.20
CA MET A 221 4.67 1.48 14.71
C MET A 221 5.41 0.73 15.83
N ARG A 222 6.21 1.44 16.65
CA ARG A 222 6.90 0.88 17.82
C ARG A 222 5.94 0.37 18.91
N GLN A 223 4.75 0.98 19.06
CA GLN A 223 3.73 0.51 20.02
C GLN A 223 3.09 -0.80 19.58
N ALA A 224 2.83 -0.96 18.27
CA ALA A 224 2.21 -2.15 17.71
C ALA A 224 3.17 -3.35 17.70
N PHE A 225 4.46 -3.10 17.47
CA PHE A 225 5.46 -4.13 17.35
C PHE A 225 6.76 -3.63 17.98
N HIS A 226 7.24 -4.26 19.06
CA HIS A 226 8.66 -4.18 19.48
C HIS A 226 9.02 -3.22 20.62
N LYS A 227 8.84 -3.71 21.85
CA LYS A 227 9.66 -3.30 22.99
C LYS A 227 10.65 -4.45 23.31
N PRO A 228 11.86 -4.46 22.73
CA PRO A 228 12.84 -5.48 23.07
C PRO A 228 13.22 -5.34 24.54
N THR A 229 13.23 -6.47 25.22
CA THR A 229 13.68 -6.66 26.60
C THR A 229 14.78 -7.72 26.63
N ASP A 230 15.50 -7.78 27.74
CA ASP A 230 16.49 -8.81 28.06
C ASP A 230 15.95 -10.25 27.99
N GLN A 231 14.65 -10.44 28.22
CA GLN A 231 13.99 -11.75 28.10
C GLN A 231 13.76 -12.24 26.66
N TRP A 232 14.11 -11.45 25.64
CA TRP A 232 13.94 -11.84 24.24
C TRP A 232 15.12 -12.66 23.71
N ASP A 233 14.84 -13.59 22.81
CA ASP A 233 15.89 -14.32 22.09
C ASP A 233 16.76 -13.36 21.28
N LEU A 234 18.08 -13.52 21.40
CA LEU A 234 19.05 -12.67 20.71
C LEU A 234 18.85 -12.65 19.17
N PRO A 235 18.59 -13.78 18.47
CA PRO A 235 18.29 -13.77 17.03
C PRO A 235 17.05 -12.96 16.67
N LYS A 236 16.03 -12.95 17.54
CA LYS A 236 14.79 -12.18 17.34
C LYS A 236 15.06 -10.68 17.44
N ILE A 237 15.94 -10.25 18.35
CA ILE A 237 16.37 -8.86 18.48
C ILE A 237 17.20 -8.43 17.25
N LEU A 238 18.13 -9.28 16.80
CA LEU A 238 18.94 -8.98 15.59
C LEU A 238 18.07 -8.88 14.34
N ARG A 239 17.11 -9.79 14.16
CA ARG A 239 16.17 -9.73 13.04
C ARG A 239 15.36 -8.43 13.05
N LEU A 240 14.95 -7.98 14.23
CA LEU A 240 14.22 -6.74 14.42
C LEU A 240 15.08 -5.51 14.08
N MET A 241 16.36 -5.50 14.50
CA MET A 241 17.32 -4.46 14.12
C MET A 241 17.55 -4.43 12.60
N ALA A 242 17.70 -5.60 11.96
CA ALA A 242 17.88 -5.72 10.51
C ALA A 242 16.65 -5.27 9.71
N LEU A 243 15.44 -5.46 10.24
CA LEU A 243 14.21 -4.96 9.62
C LEU A 243 14.04 -3.44 9.73
N ASN A 244 14.71 -2.78 10.69
CA ASN A 244 14.55 -1.36 10.96
C ASN A 244 15.91 -0.63 11.14
N PRO A 245 16.80 -0.66 10.13
CA PRO A 245 18.16 -0.13 10.27
C PRO A 245 18.17 1.37 10.60
N LEU A 246 17.26 2.15 10.00
CA LEU A 246 17.21 3.61 10.13
C LEU A 246 16.41 4.13 11.34
N ASP A 247 15.98 3.28 12.28
CA ASP A 247 15.25 3.73 13.48
C ASP A 247 16.13 3.75 14.73
N ALA A 248 16.68 4.93 15.05
CA ALA A 248 17.53 5.14 16.22
C ALA A 248 16.91 4.68 17.55
N ALA A 249 15.59 4.81 17.73
CA ALA A 249 14.93 4.41 18.97
C ALA A 249 14.85 2.89 19.12
N ILE A 250 14.65 2.18 18.00
CA ILE A 250 14.69 0.72 17.96
C ILE A 250 16.11 0.24 18.20
N GLN A 251 17.10 0.81 17.48
CA GLN A 251 18.50 0.42 17.64
C GLN A 251 18.98 0.64 19.09
N THR A 252 18.72 1.82 19.69
CA THR A 252 19.07 2.08 21.10
C THR A 252 18.45 1.09 22.07
N ARG A 253 17.16 0.74 21.91
CA ARG A 253 16.48 -0.19 22.81
C ARG A 253 16.95 -1.62 22.62
N SER A 254 17.16 -2.05 21.38
CA SER A 254 17.71 -3.36 21.06
C SER A 254 19.13 -3.52 21.62
N LEU A 255 19.98 -2.51 21.47
CA LEU A 255 21.31 -2.49 22.07
C LEU A 255 21.27 -2.57 23.60
N LEU A 256 20.31 -1.90 24.24
CA LEU A 256 20.11 -2.02 25.68
C LEU A 256 19.74 -3.45 26.10
N ALA A 257 18.84 -4.11 25.36
CA ALA A 257 18.45 -5.49 25.61
C ALA A 257 19.61 -6.46 25.36
N ILE A 258 20.34 -6.30 24.26
CA ILE A 258 21.56 -7.07 23.95
C ILE A 258 22.59 -6.89 25.06
N ASN A 259 22.81 -5.67 25.54
CA ASN A 259 23.75 -5.43 26.63
C ASN A 259 23.36 -6.20 27.90
N GLY A 260 22.08 -6.23 28.26
CA GLY A 260 21.60 -7.02 29.40
C GLY A 260 21.83 -8.52 29.22
N ILE A 261 21.58 -9.04 28.02
CA ILE A 261 21.79 -10.47 27.69
C ILE A 261 23.29 -10.81 27.73
N VAL A 262 24.13 -10.05 27.05
CA VAL A 262 25.58 -10.30 26.94
C VAL A 262 26.27 -10.15 28.30
N GLN A 263 25.78 -9.28 29.18
CA GLN A 263 26.29 -9.18 30.56
C GLN A 263 26.15 -10.48 31.35
N SER A 264 25.15 -11.30 31.05
CA SER A 264 24.91 -12.59 31.71
C SER A 264 25.65 -13.77 31.08
N PHE A 265 26.45 -13.55 30.03
CA PHE A 265 27.09 -14.65 29.30
C PHE A 265 28.38 -15.16 29.96
N ASP A 266 28.39 -16.48 30.19
CA ASP A 266 29.58 -17.28 30.45
C ASP A 266 30.48 -17.37 29.20
N GLU A 267 31.74 -17.78 29.39
CA GLU A 267 32.72 -17.86 28.29
C GLU A 267 32.26 -18.77 27.14
N ASN A 268 31.72 -19.95 27.44
CA ASN A 268 31.24 -20.90 26.43
C ASN A 268 30.06 -20.34 25.61
N SER A 269 29.09 -19.73 26.28
CA SER A 269 27.92 -19.11 25.64
C SER A 269 28.32 -17.97 24.72
N ARG A 270 29.33 -17.18 25.13
CA ARG A 270 29.89 -16.08 24.33
C ARG A 270 30.54 -16.61 23.06
N GLU A 271 31.32 -17.69 23.14
CA GLU A 271 31.96 -18.28 21.96
C GLU A 271 30.93 -18.84 20.97
N THR A 272 29.93 -19.59 21.46
CA THR A 272 28.84 -20.08 20.59
C THR A 272 28.11 -18.92 19.91
N CYS A 273 27.86 -17.83 20.65
CA CYS A 273 27.19 -16.66 20.14
C CYS A 273 27.98 -15.94 19.03
N LEU A 274 29.31 -15.85 19.18
CA LEU A 274 30.21 -15.24 18.18
C LEU A 274 30.34 -16.09 16.91
N GLU A 275 30.28 -17.42 17.03
CA GLU A 275 30.38 -18.33 15.89
C GLU A 275 29.06 -18.48 15.13
N THR A 276 27.91 -18.37 15.82
CA THR A 276 26.59 -18.60 15.23
C THR A 276 25.89 -17.35 14.72
N LEU A 277 26.20 -16.18 15.27
CA LEU A 277 25.49 -14.94 14.97
C LEU A 277 26.47 -13.83 14.59
N ASP A 278 26.18 -13.10 13.51
CA ASP A 278 26.95 -11.94 13.03
C ASP A 278 26.81 -10.68 13.93
N ILE A 279 26.75 -10.84 15.25
CA ILE A 279 26.42 -9.77 16.20
C ILE A 279 27.45 -8.66 16.13
N VAL A 280 28.74 -8.99 16.13
CA VAL A 280 29.82 -7.97 16.14
C VAL A 280 29.72 -7.06 14.91
N ARG A 281 29.47 -7.63 13.72
CA ARG A 281 29.23 -6.85 12.49
C ARG A 281 27.98 -5.99 12.59
N THR A 282 26.87 -6.56 13.05
CA THR A 282 25.61 -5.79 13.20
C THR A 282 25.76 -4.62 14.17
N LEU A 283 26.41 -4.82 15.32
CA LEU A 283 26.69 -3.77 16.30
C LEU A 283 27.53 -2.65 15.68
N GLN A 284 28.61 -2.98 14.97
CA GLN A 284 29.44 -1.97 14.32
C GLN A 284 28.71 -1.24 13.20
N HIS A 285 27.97 -1.93 12.33
CA HIS A 285 27.16 -1.28 11.30
C HIS A 285 26.16 -0.30 11.92
N THR A 286 25.50 -0.69 13.02
CA THR A 286 24.58 0.23 13.72
C THR A 286 25.30 1.42 14.34
N MET A 287 26.53 1.25 14.83
CA MET A 287 27.35 2.38 15.29
C MET A 287 27.79 3.27 14.13
N TYR A 288 28.14 2.70 12.98
CA TYR A 288 28.53 3.46 11.79
C TYR A 288 27.34 4.28 11.23
N ASP A 289 26.16 3.69 11.15
CA ASP A 289 24.96 4.37 10.63
C ASP A 289 24.51 5.52 11.54
N PHE A 290 24.82 5.46 12.84
CA PHE A 290 24.44 6.47 13.84
C PHE A 290 25.65 7.11 14.52
N THR A 291 26.61 7.61 13.74
CA THR A 291 27.79 8.35 14.27
C THR A 291 27.42 9.53 15.16
N THR A 292 26.32 10.22 14.85
CA THR A 292 25.86 11.43 15.57
C THR A 292 25.14 11.13 16.88
N ASN A 293 24.73 9.88 17.13
CA ASN A 293 23.94 9.53 18.31
C ASN A 293 24.82 8.96 19.44
N PRO A 294 25.10 9.74 20.50
CA PRO A 294 26.05 9.33 21.55
C PRO A 294 25.57 8.10 22.33
N ARG A 295 24.26 7.89 22.45
CA ARG A 295 23.71 6.74 23.19
C ARG A 295 23.96 5.42 22.46
N ILE A 296 23.82 5.42 21.13
CA ILE A 296 24.09 4.23 20.31
C ILE A 296 25.57 3.90 20.38
N GLN A 297 26.45 4.89 20.27
CA GLN A 297 27.90 4.69 20.39
C GLN A 297 28.28 4.06 21.72
N LEU A 298 27.80 4.62 22.83
CA LEU A 298 28.10 4.12 24.18
C LEU A 298 27.58 2.70 24.41
N LEU A 299 26.34 2.41 24.00
CA LEU A 299 25.75 1.08 24.18
C LEU A 299 26.41 0.04 23.27
N GLY A 300 26.68 0.39 22.01
CA GLY A 300 27.38 -0.48 21.07
C GLY A 300 28.79 -0.83 21.56
N GLN A 301 29.56 0.16 22.02
CA GLN A 301 30.87 -0.07 22.64
C GLN A 301 30.79 -0.96 23.88
N LYS A 302 29.80 -0.78 24.75
CA LYS A 302 29.59 -1.64 25.92
C LYS A 302 29.30 -3.09 25.52
N CYS A 303 28.41 -3.30 24.54
CA CYS A 303 28.13 -4.64 24.02
C CYS A 303 29.40 -5.30 23.45
N LEU A 304 30.17 -4.55 22.65
CA LEU A 304 31.43 -5.03 22.08
C LEU A 304 32.46 -5.35 23.17
N HIS A 305 32.53 -4.56 24.24
CA HIS A 305 33.44 -4.81 25.35
C HIS A 305 33.05 -6.06 26.14
N HIS A 306 31.77 -6.33 26.32
CA HIS A 306 31.32 -7.57 26.96
C HIS A 306 31.49 -8.80 26.06
N LEU A 307 31.31 -8.66 24.73
CA LEU A 307 31.54 -9.75 23.77
C LEU A 307 33.04 -10.04 23.54
N LEU A 308 33.87 -9.00 23.57
CA LEU A 308 35.31 -9.09 23.27
C LEU A 308 36.11 -8.31 24.33
N PRO A 309 36.17 -8.81 25.57
CA PRO A 309 36.73 -8.08 26.72
C PRO A 309 38.25 -7.93 26.66
N THR A 310 38.95 -8.91 26.09
CA THR A 310 40.42 -8.96 26.07
C THR A 310 40.97 -8.75 24.65
N ALA A 311 42.22 -8.26 24.57
CA ALA A 311 42.95 -8.18 23.29
C ALA A 311 43.09 -9.55 22.63
N PHE A 312 43.19 -10.61 23.43
CA PHE A 312 43.20 -12.00 22.94
C PHE A 312 41.87 -12.38 22.29
N ALA A 313 40.72 -12.08 22.91
CA ALA A 313 39.41 -12.35 22.31
C ALA A 313 39.23 -11.61 20.98
N LYS A 314 39.70 -10.36 20.90
CA LYS A 314 39.72 -9.56 19.67
C LYS A 314 40.57 -10.20 18.57
N ALA A 315 41.81 -10.61 18.89
CA ALA A 315 42.69 -11.29 17.95
C ALA A 315 42.17 -12.68 17.53
N LYS A 316 41.50 -13.41 18.45
CA LYS A 316 40.83 -14.68 18.17
C LYS A 316 39.66 -14.49 17.21
N TYR A 317 38.83 -13.46 17.43
CA TYR A 317 37.74 -13.10 16.51
C TYR A 317 38.27 -12.72 15.13
N GLN A 318 39.30 -11.86 15.06
CA GLN A 318 39.95 -11.50 13.80
C GLN A 318 40.50 -12.73 13.06
N SER A 319 41.23 -13.60 13.74
CA SER A 319 41.86 -14.76 13.08
C SER A 319 40.86 -15.84 12.65
N ARG A 320 39.78 -16.06 13.40
CA ARG A 320 38.85 -17.18 13.16
C ARG A 320 37.55 -16.81 12.44
N ILE A 321 37.05 -15.59 12.63
CA ILE A 321 35.69 -15.20 12.19
C ILE A 321 35.75 -14.09 11.14
N ASP A 322 36.56 -13.05 11.34
CA ASP A 322 36.66 -11.93 10.39
C ASP A 322 38.09 -11.38 10.25
N PRO A 323 38.91 -11.94 9.32
CA PRO A 323 40.32 -11.57 9.13
C PRO A 323 40.57 -10.13 8.69
N LEU A 324 39.57 -9.49 8.09
CA LEU A 324 39.68 -8.11 7.58
C LEU A 324 39.21 -7.08 8.61
N TYR A 325 38.69 -7.54 9.74
CA TYR A 325 38.12 -6.70 10.77
C TYR A 325 39.20 -5.87 11.49
N LYS A 326 38.93 -4.57 11.69
CA LYS A 326 39.79 -3.66 12.47
C LYS A 326 39.00 -3.09 13.66
N PHE A 327 39.55 -3.23 14.87
CA PHE A 327 38.98 -2.69 16.11
C PHE A 327 39.30 -1.22 16.30
#